data_AF-A0A538HKF8-F1
#
_entry.id   AF-A0A538HKF8-F1
#
_cell.length_a   1.000
_cell.length_b   1.000
_cell.length_c   1.000
_cell.angle_alpha   90.00
_cell.angle_beta   90.00
_cell.angle_gamma   90.00
#
_symmetry.space_group_name_H-M   'P 1'
#
loop_
_entity.id
_entity.type
_entity.pdbx_description
1 polymer ?
#
loop_
_entity_poly.entity_id
_entity_poly.type
_entity_poly.pdbx_seq_one_letter_code
_entity_poly.pdbx_strand_id
1 'polypeptide(L)'
;RDELERLGADVRLTLTREQPEGWTGYRRRIDADLLAEVAWPAEERPLVYVCGPTAFVEVAASSLVALGHDAARIKTERFGATGGR
;
A
#
# COMPACT_ATOMS: atom_id res chain seq x y z
N ARG A 1 11.63 -8.83 3.87
CA ARG A 1 11.01 -8.41 5.15
C ARG A 1 12.11 -8.06 6.14
N ASP A 2 12.90 -9.05 6.53
CA ASP A 2 13.93 -8.94 7.57
C ASP A 2 14.95 -7.82 7.28
N GLU A 3 15.32 -7.63 6.01
CA GLU A 3 16.21 -6.54 5.61
C GLU A 3 15.63 -5.14 5.87
N LEU A 4 14.34 -4.93 5.56
CA LEU A 4 13.65 -3.66 5.81
C LEU A 4 13.43 -3.44 7.31
N GLU A 5 13.13 -4.50 8.05
CA GLU A 5 12.97 -4.44 9.50
C GLU A 5 14.30 -4.10 10.20
N ARG A 6 15.44 -4.61 9.70
CA ARG A 6 16.78 -4.20 10.19
C ARG A 6 17.09 -2.73 9.95
N LEU A 7 16.47 -2.09 8.95
CA LEU A 7 16.58 -0.66 8.71
C LEU A 7 15.65 0.18 9.61
N GLY A 8 14.89 -0.46 10.50
CA GLY A 8 13.95 0.20 11.39
C GLY A 8 12.65 0.62 10.71
N ALA A 9 12.35 0.10 9.52
CA ALA A 9 11.10 0.37 8.83
C ALA A 9 9.95 -0.42 9.46
N ASP A 10 8.79 0.23 9.64
CA ASP A 10 7.54 -0.45 9.94
C ASP A 10 6.97 -1.04 8.64
N VAL A 11 6.87 -2.36 8.57
CA VAL A 11 6.51 -3.10 7.35
C VAL A 11 5.25 -3.94 7.56
N ARG A 12 4.17 -3.53 6.90
CA ARG A 12 2.96 -4.35 6.73
C ARG A 12 2.98 -5.04 5.37
N LEU A 13 2.78 -6.36 5.36
CA LEU A 13 2.66 -7.15 4.13
C LEU A 13 1.25 -7.73 4.01
N THR A 14 0.75 -7.78 2.78
CA THR A 14 -0.50 -8.47 2.44
C THR A 14 -0.28 -9.43 1.27
N LEU A 15 -0.78 -10.65 1.38
CA LEU A 15 -0.69 -11.68 0.34
C LEU A 15 -2.08 -12.00 -0.21
N THR A 16 -2.25 -12.00 -1.52
CA THR A 16 -3.59 -12.07 -2.15
C THR A 16 -3.92 -13.43 -2.79
N ARG A 17 -2.95 -14.34 -2.90
CA ARG A 17 -3.13 -15.65 -3.57
C ARG A 17 -3.03 -16.80 -2.60
N GLU A 18 -1.87 -16.95 -1.98
CA GLU A 18 -1.59 -18.01 -1.01
C GLU A 18 -0.89 -17.38 0.18
N GLN A 19 -1.19 -17.92 1.36
CA GLN A 19 -0.54 -17.56 2.61
C GLN A 19 0.22 -18.79 3.11
N PRO A 20 1.54 -18.70 3.34
CA PRO A 20 2.31 -19.80 3.87
C PRO A 20 1.85 -20.16 5.29
N GLU A 21 2.21 -21.36 5.75
CA GLU A 21 1.97 -21.78 7.12
C GLU A 21 2.60 -20.78 8.11
N GLY A 22 1.85 -20.41 9.15
CA GLY A 22 2.27 -19.41 10.12
C GLY A 22 2.13 -17.95 9.66
N TRP A 23 1.52 -17.66 8.50
CA TRP A 23 1.28 -16.29 8.07
C TRP A 23 0.31 -15.54 8.99
N THR A 24 0.77 -14.44 9.57
CA THR A 24 -0.01 -13.57 10.48
C THR A 24 -0.31 -12.19 9.90
N GLY A 25 0.15 -11.91 8.67
CA GLY A 25 -0.09 -10.65 7.99
C GLY A 25 -1.47 -10.57 7.33
N TYR A 26 -1.70 -9.48 6.60
CA TYR A 26 -2.94 -9.30 5.85
C TYR A 26 -3.06 -10.30 4.70
N ARG A 27 -4.31 -10.56 4.28
CA ARG A 27 -4.67 -11.56 3.27
C ARG A 27 -5.60 -11.03 2.17
N ARG A 28 -5.59 -9.71 1.94
CA ARG A 28 -6.50 -9.00 1.02
C ARG A 28 -5.72 -8.09 0.06
N ARG A 29 -6.37 -7.64 -1.01
CA ARG A 29 -5.80 -6.55 -1.84
C ARG A 29 -5.82 -5.26 -1.02
N ILE A 30 -4.98 -4.30 -1.40
CA ILE A 30 -5.04 -2.96 -0.82
C ILE A 30 -6.38 -2.31 -1.22
N ASP A 31 -7.09 -1.81 -0.22
CA ASP A 31 -8.35 -1.09 -0.32
C ASP A 31 -8.36 0.06 0.71
N ALA A 32 -9.43 0.86 0.71
CA ALA A 32 -9.57 1.99 1.63
C ALA A 32 -9.57 1.57 3.10
N ASP A 33 -10.20 0.44 3.43
CA ASP A 33 -10.26 -0.07 4.80
C ASP A 33 -8.86 -0.46 5.30
N LEU A 34 -8.07 -1.17 4.50
CA LEU A 34 -6.70 -1.49 4.85
C LEU A 34 -5.87 -0.22 5.02
N LEU A 35 -6.00 0.75 4.11
CA LEU A 35 -5.27 2.00 4.19
C LEU A 35 -5.65 2.82 5.42
N ALA A 36 -6.92 2.82 5.84
CA ALA A 36 -7.36 3.45 7.08
C ALA A 36 -6.72 2.80 8.33
N GLU A 37 -6.43 1.51 8.29
CA GLU A 37 -5.77 0.78 9.38
C GLU A 37 -4.25 1.00 9.44
N VAL A 38 -3.60 1.22 8.28
CA VAL A 38 -2.13 1.14 8.19
C VAL A 38 -1.43 2.44 7.81
N ALA A 39 -2.13 3.39 7.19
CA ALA A 39 -1.52 4.65 6.81
C ALA A 39 -1.37 5.58 8.03
N TRP A 40 -0.40 6.48 7.96
CA TRP A 40 -0.35 7.61 8.89
C TRP A 40 -1.58 8.50 8.74
N PRO A 41 -2.06 9.13 9.83
CA PRO A 41 -3.13 10.13 9.76
C PRO A 41 -2.83 11.23 8.72
N ALA A 42 -3.86 11.68 8.01
CA ALA A 42 -3.72 12.72 6.99
C ALA A 42 -3.24 14.05 7.58
N GLU A 43 -3.58 14.33 8.85
CA GLU A 43 -3.21 15.52 9.61
C GLU A 43 -1.69 15.64 9.82
N GLU A 44 -0.97 14.51 9.82
CA GLU A 44 0.50 14.49 9.89
C GLU A 44 1.14 14.90 8.55
N ARG A 45 0.33 15.10 7.51
CA ARG A 45 0.74 15.47 6.15
C ARG A 45 1.89 14.59 5.63
N PRO A 46 1.77 13.25 5.65
CA PRO A 46 2.83 12.37 5.16
C PRO A 46 3.09 12.62 3.67
N LEU A 47 4.32 12.33 3.23
CA LEU A 47 4.63 12.21 1.81
C LEU A 47 4.48 10.74 1.44
N VAL A 48 3.55 10.43 0.53
CA VAL A 48 3.18 9.06 0.21
C VAL A 48 3.66 8.71 -1.19
N TYR A 49 4.29 7.56 -1.34
CA TYR A 49 4.75 7.05 -2.62
C TYR A 49 4.03 5.74 -2.94
N VAL A 50 3.47 5.65 -4.14
CA VAL A 50 2.73 4.47 -4.61
C VAL A 50 3.30 4.06 -5.96
N CYS A 51 3.82 2.84 -6.05
CA CYS A 51 4.28 2.24 -7.31
C CYS A 51 3.59 0.89 -7.52
N GLY A 52 3.21 0.60 -8.76
CA GLY A 52 2.56 -0.66 -9.11
C GLY A 52 1.97 -0.69 -10.52
N PRO A 53 1.25 -1.77 -10.86
CA PRO A 53 0.37 -1.79 -12.04
C PRO A 53 -0.65 -0.65 -11.97
N THR A 54 -1.07 -0.12 -13.11
CA THR A 54 -2.03 1.00 -13.18
C THR A 54 -3.24 0.82 -12.26
N ALA A 55 -3.93 -0.31 -12.34
CA ALA A 55 -5.12 -0.58 -11.52
C ALA A 55 -4.84 -0.55 -10.01
N PHE A 56 -3.65 -1.00 -9.58
CA PHE A 56 -3.25 -0.95 -8.17
C PHE A 56 -3.00 0.50 -7.73
N VAL A 57 -2.24 1.25 -8.53
CA VAL A 57 -1.91 2.65 -8.22
C VAL A 57 -3.17 3.50 -8.15
N GLU A 58 -4.13 3.28 -9.04
CA GLU A 58 -5.41 3.98 -9.05
C GLU A 58 -6.22 3.72 -7.77
N VAL A 59 -6.36 2.45 -7.37
CA VAL A 59 -7.09 2.09 -6.13
C VAL A 59 -6.41 2.68 -4.90
N ALA A 60 -5.10 2.54 -4.77
CA ALA A 60 -4.38 3.02 -3.60
C ALA A 60 -4.39 4.56 -3.50
N ALA A 61 -4.10 5.28 -4.59
CA ALA A 61 -4.06 6.74 -4.58
C ALA A 61 -5.44 7.36 -4.35
N SER A 62 -6.49 6.83 -5.00
CA SER A 62 -7.86 7.32 -4.80
C SER A 62 -8.37 7.06 -3.37
N SER A 63 -8.04 5.91 -2.79
CA SER A 63 -8.39 5.59 -1.41
C SER A 63 -7.71 6.54 -0.40
N LEU A 64 -6.42 6.85 -0.59
CA LEU A 64 -5.72 7.81 0.27
C LEU A 64 -6.33 9.21 0.17
N VAL A 65 -6.71 9.67 -1.02
CA VAL A 65 -7.42 10.95 -1.16
C VAL A 65 -8.77 10.91 -0.45
N ALA A 66 -9.52 9.81 -0.56
CA ALA A 66 -10.80 9.65 0.15
C ALA A 66 -10.63 9.64 1.68
N LEU A 67 -9.48 9.20 2.18
CA LEU A 67 -9.09 9.26 3.60
C LEU A 67 -8.57 10.64 4.03
N GLY A 68 -8.57 11.65 3.14
CA GLY A 68 -8.22 13.03 3.47
C GLY A 68 -6.76 13.41 3.21
N HIS A 69 -5.95 12.51 2.63
CA HIS A 69 -4.58 12.87 2.25
C HIS A 69 -4.58 13.89 1.10
N ASP A 70 -3.69 14.88 1.19
CA ASP A 70 -3.46 15.86 0.11
C ASP A 70 -2.91 15.17 -1.14
N ALA A 71 -3.66 15.22 -2.24
CA ALA A 71 -3.29 14.63 -3.52
C ALA A 71 -1.93 15.12 -4.04
N ALA A 72 -1.53 16.37 -3.74
CA ALA A 72 -0.24 16.90 -4.14
C ALA A 72 0.94 16.18 -3.46
N ARG A 73 0.69 15.48 -2.35
CA ARG A 73 1.68 14.71 -1.56
C ARG A 73 1.65 13.21 -1.84
N ILE A 74 0.80 12.76 -2.75
CA ILE A 74 0.77 11.37 -3.21
C ILE A 74 1.53 11.31 -4.53
N LYS A 75 2.69 10.67 -4.52
CA LYS A 75 3.56 10.50 -5.69
C LYS A 75 3.35 9.11 -6.26
N THR A 76 2.88 9.05 -7.50
CA THR A 76 2.56 7.80 -8.17
C THR A 76 3.56 7.48 -9.27
N GLU A 77 4.03 6.24 -9.31
CA GLU A 77 4.72 5.66 -10.46
C GLU A 77 3.91 4.47 -10.96
N ARG A 78 3.74 4.34 -12.28
CA ARG A 78 2.95 3.25 -12.88
C ARG A 78 3.81 2.47 -13.85
N PHE A 79 3.69 1.15 -13.80
CA PHE A 79 4.22 0.26 -14.83
C PHE A 79 3.08 -0.54 -15.50
N GLY A 80 3.35 -1.04 -16.71
CA GLY A 80 2.39 -1.83 -17.50
C GLY A 80 1.92 -3.10 -16.79
N ALA A 81 0.88 -3.77 -17.30
CA ALA A 81 0.31 -4.95 -16.65
C ALA A 81 1.36 -6.05 -16.43
N THR A 82 1.60 -6.43 -15.16
CA THR A 82 2.51 -7.52 -14.78
C THR A 82 1.79 -8.84 -14.47
N GLY A 83 0.48 -8.92 -14.73
CA GLY A 83 -0.40 -10.03 -14.33
C GLY A 83 -0.73 -11.04 -15.43
N GLY A 84 -0.04 -11.04 -16.57
CA GLY A 84 -0.29 -11.99 -17.65
C GLY A 84 0.27 -13.38 -17.36
N ARG A 85 -0.51 -14.22 -16.67
CA ARG A 85 -0.47 -15.68 -16.76
C ARG A 85 -1.86 -16.24 -16.54
#